data_AF-A0AAT9SNJ6-F1
#
_entry.id   AF-A0AAT9SNJ6-F1
#
_cell.length_a   1.000
_cell.length_b   1.000
_cell.length_c   1.000
_cell.angle_alpha   90.00
_cell.angle_beta   90.00
_cell.angle_gamma   90.00
#
_symmetry.space_group_name_H-M   'P 1'
#
loop_
_entity.id
_entity.type
_entity.pdbx_description
1 polymer ?
#
loop_
_entity_poly.entity_id
_entity_poly.type
_entity_poly.pdbx_seq_one_letter_code
_entity_poly.pdbx_strand_id
1 'polypeptide(L)'
;MNADDFQQRPCALWDFLQNYMDTSGPIPDIPLFEPYRHLDPVTASHDQQNRRNPRYWIDMDDATFKAEVDAMWQRVYTIDTFSRPNLMARYVDYGV
;
A
#
# COMPACT_ATOMS: atom_id res chain seq x y z
N MET A 1 -19.32 -4.74 -8.99
CA MET A 1 -18.31 -5.64 -8.42
C MET A 1 -18.24 -6.85 -9.32
N ASN A 2 -17.13 -7.02 -10.02
CA ASN A 2 -16.89 -8.16 -10.89
C ASN A 2 -16.36 -9.34 -10.06
N ALA A 3 -16.51 -10.58 -10.53
CA ALA A 3 -16.03 -11.76 -9.78
C ALA A 3 -14.50 -11.73 -9.55
N ASP A 4 -13.77 -11.10 -10.46
CA ASP A 4 -12.32 -10.89 -10.38
C ASP A 4 -11.90 -9.94 -9.25
N ASP A 5 -12.80 -9.05 -8.79
CA ASP A 5 -12.55 -8.13 -7.67
C ASP A 5 -12.26 -8.89 -6.36
N PHE A 6 -12.75 -10.12 -6.23
CA PHE A 6 -12.53 -10.95 -5.04
C PHE A 6 -11.14 -11.60 -5.00
N GLN A 7 -10.53 -11.86 -6.15
CA GLN A 7 -9.21 -12.53 -6.19
C GLN A 7 -8.08 -11.57 -5.83
N GLN A 8 -8.20 -10.29 -6.19
CA GLN A 8 -7.14 -9.31 -5.93
C GLN A 8 -7.13 -8.79 -4.49
N ARG A 9 -8.29 -8.79 -3.80
CA ARG A 9 -8.39 -8.29 -2.42
C ARG A 9 -7.48 -9.03 -1.42
N PRO A 10 -7.45 -10.38 -1.38
CA PRO A 10 -6.50 -11.11 -0.55
C PRO A 10 -5.04 -10.77 -0.86
N CYS A 11 -4.69 -10.63 -2.14
CA CYS A 11 -3.33 -10.26 -2.56
C CYS A 11 -2.97 -8.84 -2.09
N ALA A 12 -3.88 -7.88 -2.26
CA ALA A 12 -3.67 -6.50 -1.80
C ALA A 12 -3.54 -6.41 -0.28
N LEU A 13 -4.34 -7.19 0.46
CA LEU A 13 -4.24 -7.27 1.92
C LEU A 13 -2.88 -7.86 2.34
N TRP A 14 -2.42 -8.92 1.67
CA TRP A 14 -1.12 -9.50 1.94
C TRP A 14 0.03 -8.53 1.63
N ASP A 15 -0.02 -7.86 0.48
CA ASP A 15 0.95 -6.80 0.12
C ASP A 15 0.95 -5.67 1.16
N PHE A 16 -0.23 -5.27 1.64
CA PHE A 16 -0.35 -4.27 2.72
C PHE A 16 0.35 -4.72 4.00
N LEU A 17 0.12 -5.97 4.43
CA LEU A 17 0.76 -6.52 5.62
C LEU A 17 2.27 -6.61 5.47
N GLN A 18 2.77 -7.04 4.30
CA GLN A 18 4.20 -7.10 4.02
C GLN A 18 4.84 -5.71 4.08
N ASN A 19 4.23 -4.71 3.43
CA ASN A 19 4.72 -3.33 3.47
C ASN A 19 4.65 -2.72 4.87
N TYR A 20 3.65 -3.08 5.68
CA TYR A 20 3.56 -2.61 7.06
C TYR A 20 4.63 -3.25 7.97
N MET A 21 4.99 -4.51 7.75
CA MET A 21 6.03 -5.21 8.52
C MET A 21 7.45 -4.85 8.08
N ASP A 22 7.62 -4.32 6.85
CA ASP A 22 8.92 -3.91 6.35
C ASP A 22 9.34 -2.55 6.94
N THR A 23 10.24 -2.58 7.93
CA THR A 23 10.76 -1.39 8.58
C THR A 23 11.83 -0.65 7.77
N SER A 24 12.19 -1.13 6.58
CA SER A 24 13.15 -0.45 5.70
C SER A 24 12.49 0.63 4.83
N GLY A 25 11.17 0.55 4.64
CA GLY A 25 10.36 1.51 3.89
C GLY A 25 9.47 2.37 4.78
N PRO A 26 8.87 3.44 4.21
CA PRO A 26 7.87 4.22 4.93
C PRO A 26 6.60 3.38 5.17
N ILE A 27 5.89 3.66 6.25
CA ILE A 27 4.59 3.03 6.52
C ILE A 27 3.60 3.35 5.39
N PRO A 28 2.62 2.46 5.14
CA PRO A 28 1.61 2.68 4.11
C PRO A 28 0.96 4.07 4.21
N ASP A 29 0.83 4.73 3.06
CA ASP A 29 0.23 6.05 3.01
C ASP A 29 -1.30 5.97 2.96
N ILE A 30 -1.92 5.88 4.12
CA ILE A 30 -3.37 5.81 4.28
C ILE A 30 -3.85 6.78 5.38
N PRO A 31 -5.11 7.27 5.31
CA PRO A 31 -5.65 8.23 6.28
C PRO A 31 -5.49 7.81 7.75
N LEU A 32 -5.61 6.50 8.01
CA LEU A 32 -5.46 5.91 9.35
C LEU A 32 -4.11 6.25 10.01
N PHE A 33 -3.04 6.33 9.23
CA PHE A 33 -1.69 6.51 9.75
C PHE A 33 -1.23 7.96 9.77
N GLU A 34 -1.97 8.90 9.17
CA GLU A 34 -1.59 10.32 9.11
C GLU A 34 -1.16 10.91 10.47
N PRO A 35 -1.89 10.67 11.59
CA PRO A 35 -1.49 11.22 12.89
C PRO A 35 -0.17 10.66 13.42
N TYR A 36 0.25 9.49 12.94
CA TYR A 36 1.39 8.74 13.47
C TYR A 36 2.60 8.72 12.53
N ARG A 37 2.49 9.20 11.29
CA ARG A 37 3.58 9.18 10.29
C ARG A 37 4.89 9.80 10.81
N HIS A 38 4.78 10.87 11.58
CA HIS A 38 5.94 11.57 12.16
C HIS A 38 6.63 10.80 13.30
N LEU A 39 5.98 9.78 13.87
CA LEU A 39 6.55 8.94 14.93
C LEU A 39 7.42 7.81 14.35
N ASP A 40 7.25 7.47 13.07
CA ASP A 40 8.09 6.50 12.38
C ASP A 40 9.28 7.20 11.71
N PRO A 41 10.53 6.90 12.11
CA PRO A 41 11.71 7.65 11.64
C PRO A 41 12.00 7.47 10.13
N VAL A 42 11.67 6.31 9.57
CA VAL A 42 11.85 6.02 8.14
C VAL A 42 10.85 6.83 7.32
N THR A 43 9.59 6.82 7.75
CA THR A 43 8.51 7.62 7.18
C THR A 43 8.79 9.10 7.28
N ALA A 44 9.21 9.60 8.45
CA ALA A 44 9.52 11.01 8.65
C ALA A 44 10.66 11.48 7.70
N SER A 45 11.71 10.68 7.55
CA SER A 45 12.82 10.98 6.63
C SER A 45 12.36 10.98 5.17
N HIS A 46 11.56 9.98 4.78
CA HIS A 46 10.98 9.88 3.44
C HIS A 46 10.05 11.06 3.13
N ASP A 47 9.18 11.44 4.05
CA ASP A 47 8.23 12.53 3.90
C ASP A 47 8.95 13.89 3.80
N GLN A 48 10.04 14.08 4.57
CA GLN A 48 10.89 15.27 4.47
C GLN A 48 11.58 15.38 3.10
N GLN A 49 12.14 14.27 2.60
CA GLN A 49 12.80 14.23 1.28
C GLN A 49 11.83 14.56 0.15
N ASN A 50 10.60 14.03 0.24
CA ASN A 50 9.56 14.23 -0.77
C ASN A 50 8.71 15.49 -0.56
N ARG A 51 8.98 16.27 0.49
CA ARG A 51 8.21 17.47 0.87
C ARG A 51 6.70 17.20 0.98
N ARG A 52 6.35 16.04 1.54
CA ARG A 52 4.95 15.65 1.75
C ARG A 52 4.30 16.59 2.77
N ASN A 53 3.05 17.00 2.51
CA ASN A 53 2.24 17.71 3.51
C ASN A 53 1.93 16.77 4.71
N PRO A 54 2.28 17.15 5.96
CA PRO A 54 1.97 16.35 7.17
C PRO A 54 0.48 16.23 7.51
N ARG A 55 -0.37 17.01 6.83
CA ARG A 55 -1.84 17.00 6.98
C ARG A 55 -2.53 16.68 5.65
N TYR A 56 -1.83 16.01 4.74
CA TYR A 56 -2.31 15.64 3.40
C TYR A 56 -3.72 15.05 3.45
N TRP A 57 -3.97 14.05 4.32
CA TRP A 57 -5.29 13.42 4.41
C TRP A 57 -6.33 14.25 5.17
N ILE A 58 -5.89 15.09 6.12
CA ILE A 58 -6.78 15.82 7.04
C ILE A 58 -7.33 17.08 6.39
N ASP A 59 -6.53 17.77 5.57
CA ASP A 59 -6.90 19.06 4.97
C ASP A 59 -7.60 18.90 3.60
N MET A 60 -7.77 17.68 3.10
CA MET A 60 -8.56 17.40 1.90
C MET A 60 -10.05 17.69 2.11
N ASP A 61 -10.69 18.25 1.09
CA ASP A 61 -12.15 18.27 1.02
C ASP A 61 -12.72 16.89 0.67
N ASP A 62 -14.00 16.68 0.97
CA ASP A 62 -14.69 15.39 0.76
C ASP A 62 -14.60 14.86 -0.68
N ALA A 63 -14.63 15.75 -1.69
CA ALA A 63 -14.58 15.34 -3.09
C ALA A 63 -13.17 14.85 -3.46
N THR A 64 -12.14 15.59 -3.04
CA THR A 64 -10.73 15.18 -3.22
C THR A 64 -10.44 13.88 -2.47
N PHE A 65 -10.85 13.78 -1.20
CA PHE A 65 -10.69 12.57 -0.40
C PHE A 65 -11.32 11.35 -1.07
N LYS A 66 -12.56 11.49 -1.56
CA LYS A 66 -13.25 10.42 -2.28
C LYS A 66 -12.49 10.01 -3.54
N ALA A 67 -12.01 10.97 -4.33
CA ALA A 67 -11.27 10.69 -5.55
C ALA A 67 -9.97 9.91 -5.27
N GLU A 68 -9.22 10.28 -4.23
CA GLU A 68 -8.00 9.59 -3.81
C GLU A 68 -8.27 8.16 -3.33
N VAL A 69 -9.33 7.95 -2.52
CA VAL A 69 -9.74 6.62 -2.08
C VAL A 69 -10.20 5.75 -3.26
N ASP A 70 -10.97 6.32 -4.19
CA ASP A 70 -11.39 5.61 -5.40
C ASP A 70 -10.16 5.22 -6.25
N ALA A 71 -9.17 6.11 -6.38
CA ALA A 71 -7.92 5.83 -7.08
C ALA A 71 -7.06 4.75 -6.37
N MET A 72 -7.06 4.70 -5.03
CA MET A 72 -6.45 3.61 -4.27
C MET A 72 -7.11 2.27 -4.60
N TRP A 73 -8.45 2.22 -4.64
CA TRP A 73 -9.17 1.00 -5.02
C TRP A 73 -8.89 0.58 -6.46
N GLN A 74 -8.80 1.53 -7.41
CA GLN A 74 -8.41 1.21 -8.78
C GLN A 74 -7.03 0.55 -8.84
N ARG A 75 -6.05 1.07 -8.10
CA ARG A 75 -4.72 0.44 -8.00
C ARG A 75 -4.81 -1.00 -7.51
N VAL A 76 -5.63 -1.27 -6.48
CA VAL A 76 -5.89 -2.63 -5.95
C VAL A 76 -6.48 -3.56 -7.03
N TYR A 77 -7.45 -3.07 -7.80
CA TYR A 77 -8.06 -3.88 -8.87
C TYR A 77 -7.11 -4.17 -10.03
N THR A 78 -6.09 -3.32 -10.24
CA THR A 78 -5.08 -3.51 -11.28
C THR A 78 -3.87 -4.32 -10.83
N ILE A 79 -3.83 -4.82 -9.60
CA ILE A 79 -2.71 -5.65 -9.12
C ILE A 79 -2.64 -6.95 -9.94
N ASP A 80 -1.43 -7.30 -10.37
CA ASP A 80 -1.14 -8.52 -11.14
C ASP A 80 -0.25 -9.47 -10.34
N THR A 81 -0.64 -9.74 -9.08
CA THR A 81 0.17 -10.54 -8.14
C THR A 81 0.41 -11.97 -8.64
N PHE A 82 -0.57 -12.56 -9.34
CA PHE A 82 -0.44 -13.93 -9.84
C PHE A 82 0.54 -14.07 -11.01
N SER A 83 0.88 -12.98 -11.70
CA SER A 83 1.93 -12.99 -12.73
C SER A 83 3.32 -12.67 -12.17
N ARG A 84 3.44 -12.30 -10.88
CA ARG A 84 4.75 -12.02 -10.27
C ARG A 84 5.59 -13.29 -10.21
N PRO A 85 6.90 -13.21 -10.51
CA PRO A 85 7.77 -14.37 -10.43
C PRO A 85 7.88 -14.86 -8.99
N ASN A 86 7.68 -16.17 -8.78
CA ASN A 86 7.89 -16.79 -7.47
C ASN A 86 9.38 -16.75 -7.11
N LEU A 87 9.76 -15.82 -6.23
CA LEU A 87 11.15 -15.65 -5.79
C LEU A 87 11.69 -16.89 -5.06
N MET A 88 10.82 -17.68 -4.44
CA MET A 88 11.17 -18.91 -3.72
C MET A 88 11.41 -20.10 -4.64
N ALA A 89 11.01 -20.04 -5.92
CA ALA A 89 11.28 -21.10 -6.90
C ALA A 89 12.78 -21.41 -7.09
N ARG A 90 13.67 -20.49 -6.70
CA ARG A 90 15.13 -20.71 -6.73
C ARG A 90 15.68 -21.40 -5.47
N TYR A 91 14.89 -21.46 -4.40
CA TYR A 91 15.30 -21.93 -3.08
C TYR A 91 14.50 -23.15 -2.60
N VAL A 92 13.34 -23.41 -3.19
CA VAL A 92 12.41 -24.46 -2.80
C VAL A 92 12.10 -25.30 -4.04
N ASP A 93 12.29 -26.62 -3.91
CA ASP A 93 11.76 -27.58 -4.87
C ASP A 93 10.28 -27.82 -4.54
N TYR A 94 9.41 -27.48 -5.49
CA TYR A 94 7.98 -27.59 -5.32
C TYR A 94 7.42 -28.97 -5.67
N GLY A 95 8.25 -29.89 -6.21
CA GLY A 95 7.83 -31.22 -6.62
C GLY A 95 6.69 -31.19 -7.62
N VAL A 96 7.01 -31.18 -8.92
CA VAL A 96 6.01 -31.24 -9.99
C VAL A 96 5.45 -32.65 -10.13
#